data_AF-A0AAW6KK76-F1
#
_entry.id   AF-A0AAW6KK76-F1
#
_cell.length_a   1.000
_cell.length_b   1.000
_cell.length_c   1.000
_cell.angle_alpha   90.00
_cell.angle_beta   90.00
_cell.angle_gamma   90.00
#
_symmetry.space_group_name_H-M   'P 1'
#
loop_
_entity.id
_entity.type
_entity.pdbx_description
1 polymer ?
#
loop_
_entity_poly.entity_id
_entity_poly.type
_entity_poly.pdbx_seq_one_letter_code
_entity_poly.pdbx_strand_id
1 'polypeptide(L)'
;MKIEELHSTAEYTNQLAELLIRVVDDGASIGFLPPLEKQRAEAYWKTAVTPDSVLWIAKQNGRIAGSVQLHLCTKQNGRHRA
;
A
#
# COMPACT_ATOMS: atom_id res chain seq x y z
N MET A 1 -13.39 -4.33 -12.93
CA MET A 1 -12.45 -3.89 -11.86
C MET A 1 -13.18 -4.04 -10.54
N LYS A 2 -12.55 -4.64 -9.52
CA LYS A 2 -13.13 -4.88 -8.20
C LYS A 2 -12.24 -4.24 -7.14
N ILE A 3 -12.82 -3.56 -6.16
CA ILE A 3 -12.10 -3.03 -4.99
C ILE A 3 -12.39 -3.94 -3.81
N GLU A 4 -11.36 -4.27 -3.04
CA GLU A 4 -11.49 -5.05 -1.80
C GLU A 4 -10.57 -4.50 -0.71
N GLU A 5 -11.07 -4.53 0.52
CA GLU A 5 -10.29 -4.20 1.72
C GLU A 5 -9.43 -5.39 2.13
N LEU A 6 -8.17 -5.13 2.46
CA LEU A 6 -7.23 -6.13 2.93
C LEU A 6 -6.93 -5.94 4.41
N HIS A 7 -7.17 -7.00 5.17
CA HIS A 7 -6.84 -7.09 6.58
C HIS A 7 -5.47 -7.78 6.79
N SER A 8 -4.85 -8.27 5.71
CA SER A 8 -3.51 -8.84 5.67
C SER A 8 -2.96 -8.78 4.25
N THR A 9 -1.64 -8.62 4.12
CA THR A 9 -0.94 -8.58 2.83
C THR A 9 -0.27 -9.91 2.47
N ALA A 10 -0.34 -10.94 3.31
CA ALA A 10 0.44 -12.17 3.13
C ALA A 10 0.25 -12.84 1.76
N GLU A 11 -1.00 -12.93 1.27
CA GLU A 11 -1.32 -13.50 -0.05
C GLU A 11 -0.85 -12.61 -1.22
N TYR A 12 -0.81 -11.29 -1.01
CA TYR A 12 -0.60 -10.30 -2.06
C TYR A 12 0.76 -9.60 -2.01
N THR A 13 1.63 -9.96 -1.05
CA THR A 13 2.88 -9.24 -0.75
C THR A 13 3.74 -9.05 -2.00
N ASN A 14 3.87 -10.10 -2.82
CA ASN A 14 4.67 -10.03 -4.05
C ASN A 14 4.06 -9.09 -5.09
N GLN A 15 2.74 -9.17 -5.32
CA GLN A 15 2.05 -8.30 -6.28
C GLN A 15 2.08 -6.83 -5.84
N LEU A 16 1.93 -6.59 -4.54
CA LEU A 16 2.00 -5.25 -3.96
C LEU A 16 3.44 -4.69 -4.03
N ALA A 17 4.45 -5.52 -3.80
CA ALA A 17 5.85 -5.13 -3.95
C ALA A 17 6.19 -4.78 -5.40
N GLU A 18 5.76 -5.60 -6.37
CA GLU A 18 5.93 -5.34 -7.80
C GLU A 18 5.24 -4.03 -8.21
N LEU A 19 4.01 -3.79 -7.73
CA LEU A 19 3.30 -2.54 -7.97
C LEU A 19 4.07 -1.34 -7.42
N LEU A 20 4.56 -1.42 -6.18
CA LEU A 20 5.30 -0.34 -5.52
C LEU A 20 6.60 0.00 -6.28
N ILE A 21 7.38 -1.01 -6.66
CA ILE A 21 8.61 -0.82 -7.44
C ILE A 21 8.29 -0.13 -8.77
N ARG A 22 7.30 -0.65 -9.50
CA ARG A 22 6.89 -0.11 -10.80
C ARG A 22 6.51 1.37 -10.70
N VAL A 23 5.64 1.75 -9.76
CA VAL A 23 5.20 3.15 -9.66
C VAL A 23 6.34 4.07 -9.23
N VAL A 24 7.28 3.60 -8.39
CA VAL A 24 8.46 4.36 -7.98
C VAL A 24 9.43 4.56 -9.15
N ASP A 25 9.65 3.52 -9.96
CA ASP A 25 10.45 3.61 -11.19
C ASP A 25 9.79 4.54 -12.22
N ASP A 26 8.45 4.55 -12.29
CA ASP A 26 7.65 5.48 -13.11
C ASP A 26 7.61 6.92 -12.52
N GLY A 27 8.29 7.17 -11.39
CA GLY A 27 8.47 8.52 -10.81
C GLY A 27 7.47 8.93 -9.72
N ALA A 28 6.73 7.99 -9.13
CA ALA A 28 5.80 8.29 -8.05
C ALA A 28 6.49 8.84 -6.79
N SER A 29 6.07 10.01 -6.33
CA SER A 29 6.59 10.66 -5.11
C SER A 29 5.85 10.18 -3.86
N ILE A 30 6.09 8.93 -3.44
CA ILE A 30 5.39 8.26 -2.32
C ILE A 30 6.33 7.81 -1.19
N GLY A 31 7.46 8.51 -1.02
CA GLY A 31 8.40 8.24 0.09
C GLY A 31 9.45 7.16 -0.19
N PHE A 32 9.59 6.74 -1.45
CA PHE A 32 10.64 5.83 -1.93
C PHE A 32 11.37 6.46 -3.11
N LEU A 33 12.59 5.98 -3.39
CA LEU A 33 13.42 6.44 -4.50
C LEU A 33 13.78 5.24 -5.40
N PRO A 34 13.79 5.42 -6.73
CA PRO A 34 14.31 4.40 -7.63
C PRO A 34 15.86 4.35 -7.60
N PRO A 35 16.47 3.17 -7.81
CA PRO A 35 15.83 1.86 -7.91
C PRO A 35 15.39 1.34 -6.53
N LEU A 36 14.16 0.82 -6.43
CA LEU A 36 13.64 0.21 -5.19
C LEU A 36 13.86 -1.30 -5.18
N GLU A 37 14.60 -1.80 -4.20
CA GLU A 37 14.83 -3.23 -4.04
C GLU A 37 13.54 -3.99 -3.67
N LYS A 38 13.33 -5.15 -4.30
CA LYS A 38 12.18 -6.00 -4.05
C LYS A 38 12.03 -6.39 -2.58
N GLN A 39 13.13 -6.74 -1.91
CA GLN A 39 13.10 -7.11 -0.50
C GLN A 39 12.60 -5.95 0.39
N ARG A 40 12.98 -4.71 0.07
CA ARG A 40 12.52 -3.51 0.78
C ARG A 40 11.04 -3.25 0.53
N ALA A 41 10.59 -3.41 -0.71
CA ALA A 41 9.17 -3.28 -1.05
C ALA A 41 8.30 -4.34 -0.36
N GLU A 42 8.76 -5.60 -0.32
CA GLU A 42 8.08 -6.67 0.43
C GLU A 42 8.06 -6.39 1.93
N ALA A 43 9.19 -5.93 2.50
CA ALA A 43 9.29 -5.60 3.92
C ALA A 43 8.31 -4.49 4.31
N TYR A 44 8.15 -3.48 3.46
CA TYR A 44 7.13 -2.44 3.65
C TYR A 44 5.73 -3.06 3.78
N TRP A 45 5.31 -3.84 2.78
CA TRP A 45 3.96 -4.41 2.75
C TRP A 45 3.68 -5.41 3.87
N LYS A 46 4.70 -6.13 4.36
CA LYS A 46 4.57 -7.01 5.54
C LYS A 46 4.23 -6.26 6.82
N THR A 47 4.50 -4.96 6.88
CA THR A 47 4.24 -4.10 8.05
C THR A 47 3.13 -3.06 7.81
N ALA A 48 2.57 -3.00 6.60
CA ALA A 48 1.65 -1.94 6.18
C ALA A 48 0.27 -2.03 6.85
N VAL A 49 -0.18 -3.23 7.22
CA VAL A 49 -1.47 -3.40 7.91
C VAL A 49 -1.25 -3.38 9.41
N THR A 50 -1.69 -2.29 10.03
CA THR A 50 -1.72 -2.06 11.48
C THR A 50 -3.17 -1.80 11.94
N PRO A 51 -3.48 -1.86 13.25
CA PRO A 51 -4.80 -1.55 13.77
C PRO A 51 -5.32 -0.15 13.41
N ASP A 52 -4.39 0.80 13.21
CA ASP A 52 -4.69 2.19 12.86
C ASP A 52 -4.53 2.45 11.35
N SER A 53 -4.66 1.41 10.52
CA SER A 53 -4.58 1.55 9.07
C SER A 53 -5.68 0.77 8.37
N VAL A 54 -6.12 1.29 7.23
CA VAL A 54 -7.01 0.59 6.32
C VAL A 54 -6.33 0.50 4.96
N LEU A 55 -6.31 -0.70 4.37
CA LEU A 55 -5.69 -0.95 3.07
C LEU A 55 -6.75 -1.46 2.11
N TRP A 56 -6.87 -0.82 0.95
CA TRP A 56 -7.67 -1.33 -0.16
C TRP A 56 -6.78 -1.66 -1.35
N ILE A 57 -7.20 -2.66 -2.11
CA ILE A 57 -6.63 -2.99 -3.41
C ILE A 57 -7.69 -2.90 -4.50
N ALA A 58 -7.28 -2.45 -5.68
CA ALA A 58 -8.06 -2.57 -6.88
C ALA A 58 -7.53 -3.73 -7.72
N LYS A 59 -8.40 -4.69 -8.02
CA LYS A 59 -8.13 -5.83 -8.89
C LYS A 59 -8.72 -5.65 -10.29
N GLN A 60 -7.92 -5.96 -11.30
CA GLN A 60 -8.34 -6.10 -12.68
C GLN A 60 -7.83 -7.44 -13.22
N ASN A 61 -8.73 -8.26 -13.77
CA ASN A 61 -8.39 -9.58 -14.32
C ASN A 61 -7.61 -10.47 -13.33
N GLY A 62 -7.98 -10.43 -12.05
CA GLY A 62 -7.34 -11.22 -10.99
C GLY A 62 -6.00 -10.68 -10.46
N ARG A 63 -5.45 -9.60 -11.04
CA ARG A 63 -4.19 -8.98 -10.60
C ARG A 63 -4.44 -7.63 -9.93
N ILE A 64 -3.59 -7.27 -8.98
CA ILE A 64 -3.63 -5.94 -8.36
C ILE A 64 -3.18 -4.90 -9.40
N ALA A 65 -4.04 -3.90 -9.62
CA ALA A 65 -3.80 -2.76 -10.48
C ALA A 65 -3.52 -1.46 -9.70
N GLY A 66 -3.82 -1.43 -8.40
CA GLY A 66 -3.61 -0.28 -7.53
C GLY A 66 -3.86 -0.60 -6.06
N SER A 67 -3.36 0.25 -5.17
CA SER A 67 -3.61 0.18 -3.74
C SER A 67 -3.83 1.58 -3.14
N VAL A 68 -4.59 1.65 -2.06
CA VAL A 68 -4.78 2.86 -1.25
C VAL A 68 -4.62 2.47 0.21
N GLN A 69 -3.77 3.20 0.93
CA GLN A 69 -3.58 3.02 2.36
C GLN A 69 -4.00 4.30 3.09
N LEU A 70 -4.85 4.14 4.09
CA LEU A 70 -5.30 5.21 4.97
C LEU A 70 -4.71 4.95 6.36
N HIS A 71 -3.96 5.90 6.91
CA HIS A 71 -3.57 5.89 8.32
C HIS A 71 -4.58 6.71 9.13
N LEU A 72 -5.19 6.08 10.13
CA LEU A 72 -6.15 6.71 11.02
C LEU A 72 -5.43 7.67 11.97
N CYS A 73 -5.95 8.89 12.08
CA CYS A 73 -5.37 9.88 13.01
C CYS A 73 -5.74 9.52 14.45
N THR A 74 -4.73 9.17 15.26
CA THR A 74 -4.90 8.82 16.68
C THR A 74 -4.78 10.03 17.62
N LYS A 75 -4.49 11.22 17.08
CA LYS A 75 -4.36 12.45 17.89
C LYS A 75 -5.73 12.97 18.30
N GLN A 76 -5.84 13.46 19.54
CA GLN A 76 -7.07 13.99 20.11
C GLN A 76 -7.71 15.11 19.27
N ASN A 77 -6.90 15.97 18.65
CA ASN A 77 -7.37 17.05 17.78
C ASN A 77 -7.51 16.65 16.30
N GLY A 78 -7.35 15.37 15.96
CA GLY A 78 -7.39 14.87 14.58
C GLY A 78 -8.72 15.17 13.88
N ARG A 79 -9.83 15.15 14.62
CA ARG A 79 -11.18 15.44 14.09
C ARG A 79 -11.37 16.89 13.61
N HIS A 80 -10.47 17.79 13.97
CA HIS A 80 -10.53 19.22 13.61
C HIS A 80 -9.58 19.60 12.46
N ARG A 81 -8.93 18.62 11.81
CA ARG A 81 -7.93 18.84 10.76
C ARG A 81 -8.32 18.29 9.38
N ALA A 82 -9.59 17.94 9.18
CA ALA A 82 -10.13 17.48 7.91
C ALA A 82 -10.66 18.64 7.07
#